data_AF-A0A497T1X9-F1
#
_entry.id   AF-A0A497T1X9-F1
#
_cell.length_a   1.000
_cell.length_b   1.000
_cell.length_c   1.000
_cell.angle_alpha   90.00
_cell.angle_beta   90.00
_cell.angle_gamma   90.00
#
_symmetry.space_group_name_H-M   'P 1'
#
loop_
_entity.id
_entity.type
_entity.pdbx_description
1 polymer ?
#
loop_
_entity_poly.entity_id
_entity_poly.type
_entity_poly.pdbx_seq_one_letter_code
_entity_poly.pdbx_strand_id
1 'polypeptide(L)'
;EAELERVKQKKERAGKGKRRGRRVIKRKGPLIIVKEDKGIGKLDNLGVEIALAEKLKPNQLAPGGHPGRLCILSQAACEFLDKKAGELYG
;
A
#
# COMPACT_ATOMS: atom_id res chain seq x y z
N GLU A 1 -15.71 -4.17 -5.45
CA GLU A 1 -15.93 -2.88 -6.16
C GLU A 1 -15.91 -1.68 -5.22
N ALA A 2 -16.63 -1.73 -4.10
CA ALA A 2 -16.70 -0.66 -3.10
C ALA A 2 -15.34 -0.06 -2.68
N GLU A 3 -14.31 -0.88 -2.49
CA GLU A 3 -12.98 -0.39 -2.10
C GLU A 3 -12.30 0.43 -3.21
N LEU A 4 -12.46 0.04 -4.48
CA LEU A 4 -11.86 0.77 -5.60
C LEU A 4 -12.57 2.12 -5.81
N GLU A 5 -13.88 2.16 -5.63
CA GLU A 5 -14.67 3.40 -5.67
C GLU A 5 -14.31 4.34 -4.53
N ARG A 6 -14.12 3.80 -3.31
CA ARG A 6 -13.68 4.56 -2.14
C ARG A 6 -12.39 5.32 -2.44
N VAL A 7 -11.45 4.68 -3.12
CA VAL A 7 -10.11 5.21 -3.41
C VAL A 7 -10.11 6.25 -4.54
N LYS A 8 -10.98 6.09 -5.55
CA LYS A 8 -11.14 7.07 -6.64
C LYS A 8 -11.55 8.45 -6.12
N GLN A 9 -12.25 8.52 -4.99
CA GLN A 9 -12.63 9.77 -4.35
C GLN A 9 -11.41 10.51 -3.80
N LYS A 10 -11.24 11.77 -4.23
CA LYS A 10 -10.19 12.68 -3.77
C LYS A 10 -10.85 13.83 -3.05
N LYS A 11 -10.27 14.26 -1.92
CA LYS A 11 -10.74 15.43 -1.18
C LYS A 11 -9.69 16.54 -1.25
N GLU A 12 -10.14 17.78 -1.39
CA GLU A 12 -9.23 18.92 -1.28
C GLU A 12 -8.85 19.14 0.19
N ARG A 13 -7.55 19.33 0.46
CA ARG A 13 -7.00 19.48 1.81
C ARG A 13 -7.44 20.80 2.42
N ALA A 14 -8.02 20.82 3.62
CA ALA A 14 -8.35 22.06 4.30
C ALA A 14 -7.09 22.86 4.73
N GLY A 15 -7.23 24.18 4.84
CA GLY A 15 -6.21 25.07 5.42
C GLY A 15 -5.04 25.44 4.50
N LYS A 16 -3.98 26.03 5.10
CA LYS A 16 -2.84 26.63 4.39
C LYS A 16 -1.94 25.61 3.67
N GLY A 17 -2.07 24.32 3.97
CA GLY A 17 -1.30 23.25 3.33
C GLY A 17 -1.49 23.18 1.81
N LYS A 18 -2.62 23.67 1.28
CA LYS A 18 -2.87 23.81 -0.17
C LYS A 18 -1.78 24.65 -0.85
N ARG A 19 -1.34 25.75 -0.21
CA ARG A 19 -0.33 26.67 -0.74
C ARG A 19 1.08 26.06 -0.78
N ARG A 20 1.32 24.97 -0.05
CA ARG A 20 2.61 24.25 -0.01
C ARG A 20 2.65 23.03 -0.95
N GLY A 21 1.81 23.01 -1.99
CA GLY A 21 1.73 21.91 -2.96
C GLY A 21 1.00 20.64 -2.48
N ARG A 22 0.45 20.61 -1.26
CA ARG A 22 -0.27 19.44 -0.70
C ARG A 22 -1.78 19.59 -0.83
N ARG A 23 -2.27 20.00 -2.00
CA ARG A 23 -3.67 20.38 -2.24
C ARG A 23 -4.66 19.23 -2.12
N VAL A 24 -4.27 18.00 -2.48
CA VAL A 24 -5.17 16.85 -2.55
C VAL A 24 -4.84 15.84 -1.44
N ILE A 25 -5.89 15.33 -0.79
CA ILE A 25 -5.85 14.15 0.07
C ILE A 25 -6.38 12.97 -0.75
N LYS A 26 -5.52 11.99 -1.00
CA LYS A 26 -5.88 10.71 -1.60
C LYS A 26 -6.11 9.70 -0.47
N ARG A 27 -7.13 8.86 -0.59
CA ARG A 27 -7.31 7.73 0.33
C ARG A 27 -6.27 6.65 0.03
N LYS A 28 -5.89 5.89 1.06
CA LYS A 28 -5.01 4.74 0.91
C LYS A 28 -5.85 3.55 0.48
N GLY A 29 -5.56 3.01 -0.71
CA GLY A 29 -6.20 1.81 -1.23
C GLY A 29 -5.56 0.52 -0.74
N PRO A 30 -5.92 -0.62 -1.34
CA PRO A 30 -5.32 -1.90 -1.01
C PRO A 30 -3.82 -1.89 -1.26
N LEU A 31 -3.09 -2.70 -0.49
CA LEU A 31 -1.67 -2.92 -0.66
C LEU A 31 -1.47 -4.25 -1.39
N ILE A 32 -0.81 -4.24 -2.55
CA ILE A 32 -0.39 -5.45 -3.24
C ILE A 32 1.08 -5.71 -2.90
N ILE A 33 1.37 -6.90 -2.38
CA ILE A 33 2.72 -7.29 -2.01
C ILE A 33 3.20 -8.38 -2.97
N VAL A 34 4.30 -8.11 -3.66
CA VAL A 34 4.89 -9.00 -4.66
C VAL A 34 6.36 -9.28 -4.35
N LYS A 35 6.87 -10.42 -4.79
CA LYS A 35 8.30 -10.76 -4.66
C LYS A 35 9.14 -10.03 -5.71
N GLU A 36 8.62 -9.94 -6.93
CA GLU A 36 9.27 -9.30 -8.08
C GLU A 36 8.28 -8.40 -8.81
N ASP A 37 8.77 -7.29 -9.37
CA ASP A 37 7.96 -6.41 -10.20
C ASP A 37 8.01 -6.87 -11.66
N LYS A 38 6.91 -7.47 -12.13
CA LYS A 38 6.73 -7.92 -13.52
C LYS A 38 5.91 -6.91 -14.35
N GLY A 39 6.10 -5.62 -14.09
CA GLY A 39 5.32 -4.54 -14.69
C GLY A 39 4.03 -4.21 -13.93
N ILE A 40 3.90 -4.73 -12.71
CA ILE A 40 2.77 -4.51 -11.81
C ILE A 40 2.78 -3.07 -11.30
N GLY A 41 3.97 -2.43 -11.23
CA GLY A 41 4.13 -1.01 -10.85
C GLY A 41 3.21 -0.02 -11.57
N LYS A 42 2.72 -0.36 -12.77
CA LYS A 42 1.75 0.46 -13.54
C LYS A 42 0.38 0.58 -12.87
N LEU A 43 0.01 -0.33 -11.97
CA LEU A 43 -1.27 -0.35 -11.27
C LEU A 43 -1.40 0.72 -10.18
N ASP A 44 -0.30 1.38 -9.77
CA ASP A 44 -0.31 2.47 -8.79
C ASP A 44 -1.22 3.64 -9.21
N ASN A 45 -1.41 3.83 -10.52
CA ASN A 45 -2.27 4.88 -11.07
C ASN A 45 -3.76 4.66 -10.77
N LEU A 46 -4.16 3.43 -10.42
CA LEU A 46 -5.54 3.07 -10.07
C LEU A 46 -5.85 3.29 -8.58
N GLY A 47 -4.90 3.84 -7.82
CA GLY A 47 -5.06 4.09 -6.38
C GLY A 47 -4.76 2.88 -5.49
N VAL A 48 -4.25 1.82 -6.09
CA VAL A 48 -3.62 0.70 -5.39
C VAL A 48 -2.19 1.12 -5.02
N GLU A 49 -1.62 0.53 -3.97
CA GLU A 49 -0.21 0.70 -3.63
C GLU A 49 0.49 -0.64 -3.77
N ILE A 50 1.70 -0.65 -4.35
CA ILE A 50 2.49 -1.86 -4.53
C ILE A 50 3.74 -1.80 -3.66
N ALA A 51 4.07 -2.93 -3.04
CA ALA A 51 5.29 -3.09 -2.28
C ALA A 51 5.99 -4.40 -2.63
N LEU A 52 7.33 -4.35 -2.65
CA LEU A 52 8.14 -5.56 -2.72
C LEU A 52 8.21 -6.18 -1.32
N ALA A 53 8.04 -7.50 -1.23
CA ALA A 53 8.08 -8.25 0.03
C ALA A 53 9.40 -8.03 0.79
N GLU A 54 10.51 -7.85 0.07
CA GLU A 54 11.82 -7.56 0.66
C GLU A 54 11.93 -6.17 1.28
N LYS A 55 11.21 -5.19 0.73
CA LYS A 55 11.31 -3.75 1.05
C LYS A 55 10.05 -3.22 1.73
N LEU A 56 9.29 -4.11 2.38
CA LEU A 56 8.03 -3.78 3.03
C LEU A 56 8.26 -2.82 4.20
N LYS A 57 7.55 -1.68 4.22
CA LYS A 57 7.70 -0.67 5.29
C LYS A 57 6.49 -0.68 6.23
N PRO A 58 6.69 -0.44 7.55
CA PRO A 58 5.58 -0.37 8.51
C PRO A 58 4.50 0.64 8.15
N ASN A 59 4.86 1.81 7.62
CA ASN A 59 3.89 2.84 7.22
C ASN A 59 3.01 2.42 6.02
N GLN A 60 3.42 1.41 5.25
CA GLN A 60 2.60 0.86 4.17
C GLN A 60 1.56 -0.11 4.72
N LEU A 61 1.90 -0.89 5.75
CA LEU A 61 0.98 -1.80 6.43
C LEU A 61 0.02 -1.07 7.37
N ALA A 62 0.53 -0.07 8.09
CA ALA A 62 -0.20 0.71 9.08
C ALA A 62 -0.12 2.22 8.77
N PRO A 63 -0.81 2.69 7.71
CA PRO A 63 -0.79 4.11 7.35
C PRO A 63 -1.41 4.96 8.47
N GLY A 64 -0.62 5.89 9.01
CA GLY A 64 -1.05 6.72 10.13
C GLY A 64 -1.11 6.00 11.47
N GLY A 65 -0.49 4.81 11.59
CA GLY A 65 -0.46 4.02 12.82
C GLY A 65 -1.68 3.12 13.04
N HIS A 66 -2.60 3.04 12.08
CA HIS A 66 -3.74 2.13 12.14
C HIS A 66 -3.39 0.77 11.52
N PRO A 67 -3.35 -0.33 12.30
CA PRO A 67 -3.10 -1.66 11.75
C PRO A 67 -4.31 -2.17 10.96
N GLY A 68 -4.10 -3.19 10.12
CA GLY A 68 -5.19 -3.85 9.40
C GLY A 68 -5.53 -3.23 8.04
N ARG A 69 -4.52 -2.89 7.24
CA ARG A 69 -4.74 -2.54 5.83
C ARG A 69 -5.07 -3.79 5.01
N LEU A 70 -6.01 -3.68 4.06
CA LEU A 70 -6.29 -4.74 3.10
C LEU A 70 -5.04 -5.02 2.26
N CYS A 71 -4.46 -6.20 2.45
CA CYS A 71 -3.24 -6.65 1.77
C CYS A 71 -3.57 -7.84 0.85
N ILE A 72 -3.10 -7.76 -0.39
CA ILE A 72 -3.18 -8.85 -1.38
C ILE A 72 -1.75 -9.32 -1.60
N LEU A 73 -1.48 -10.57 -1.25
CA LEU A 73 -0.15 -11.16 -1.35
C LEU A 73 -0.09 -12.04 -2.60
N SER A 74 0.99 -11.94 -3.37
CA SER A 74 1.30 -13.00 -4.33
C SER A 74 1.80 -14.23 -3.60
N GLN A 75 1.59 -15.41 -4.18
CA GLN A 75 2.02 -16.67 -3.58
C GLN A 75 3.52 -16.67 -3.24
N ALA A 76 4.36 -16.25 -4.18
CA ALA A 76 5.81 -16.13 -3.97
C ALA A 76 6.19 -15.10 -2.89
N ALA A 77 5.37 -14.05 -2.70
CA ALA A 77 5.58 -13.10 -1.61
C ALA A 77 5.24 -13.69 -0.25
N CYS A 78 4.15 -14.47 -0.17
CA CYS A 78 3.75 -15.18 1.05
C CYS A 78 4.84 -16.17 1.50
N GLU A 79 5.28 -17.04 0.60
CA GLU A 79 6.33 -18.03 0.89
C GLU A 79 7.64 -17.37 1.34
N PHE A 80 8.01 -16.24 0.74
CA PHE A 80 9.19 -15.49 1.15
C PHE A 80 9.05 -14.89 2.55
N LEU A 81 7.89 -14.33 2.88
CA LEU A 81 7.62 -13.78 4.20
C LEU A 81 7.57 -14.87 5.27
N ASP A 82 6.98 -16.03 4.96
CA ASP A 82 6.94 -17.17 5.88
C ASP A 82 8.35 -17.68 6.20
N LYS A 83 9.22 -17.82 5.19
CA LYS A 83 10.63 -18.18 5.42
C LYS A 83 11.34 -17.15 6.28
N LYS A 84 11.19 -15.87 5.95
CA LYS A 84 11.83 -14.77 6.70
C LYS A 84 11.33 -14.67 8.13
N ALA A 85 10.03 -14.90 8.36
CA ALA A 85 9.46 -14.94 9.70
C ALA A 85 9.94 -16.17 10.48
N GLY A 86 10.02 -17.33 9.83
CA GLY A 86 10.57 -18.55 10.41
C GLY A 86 12.03 -18.43 10.80
N GLU A 87 12.87 -17.74 10.02
CA GLU A 87 14.27 -17.48 10.37
C GLU A 87 14.45 -16.51 11.55
N LEU A 88 13.52 -15.56 11.71
CA LEU A 88 13.60 -14.52 12.74
C LEU A 88 13.01 -14.95 14.08
N TYR A 89 11.98 -15.79 14.05
CA TYR A 89 11.16 -16.14 15.22
C TYR A 89 11.07 -17.64 15.50
N GLY A 90 11.61 -18.49 14.62
CA GLY A 90 11.77 -19.92 14.83
C GLY A 90 13.12 -20.26 15.42
#